data_AF-A0A7V9HE44-F1
#
_entry.id   AF-A0A7V9HE44-F1
#
_cell.length_a   1.000
_cell.length_b   1.000
_cell.length_c   1.000
_cell.angle_alpha   90.00
_cell.angle_beta   90.00
_cell.angle_gamma   90.00
#
_symmetry.space_group_name_H-M   'P 1'
#
loop_
_entity.id
_entity.type
_entity.pdbx_description
1 polymer ?
#
loop_
_entity_poly.entity_id
_entity_poly.type
_entity_poly.pdbx_seq_one_letter_code
_entity_poly.pdbx_strand_id
1 'polypeptide(L)'
;HVLRNALIPITTVGGITVAGLLAGGVVVENAFGLGGLGSLLVTSIQAKDYAVVQIIALLFVATFVIVNTVVDLTYVAIDPRVRPWESA
;
A
#
# COMPACT_ATOMS: atom_id res chain seq x y z
N HIS A 1 9.78 0.12 22.82
CA HIS A 1 10.02 1.45 22.22
C HIS A 1 10.48 1.41 20.76
N VAL A 2 11.32 0.43 20.36
CA VAL A 2 11.79 0.30 18.96
C VAL A 2 10.66 0.01 17.97
N LEU A 3 9.71 -0.85 18.32
CA LEU A 3 8.58 -1.22 17.44
C LEU A 3 7.72 -0.01 17.04
N ARG A 4 7.40 0.89 17.99
CA ARG A 4 6.64 2.12 17.73
C ARG A 4 7.44 3.15 16.90
N ASN A 5 8.77 3.13 16.99
CA ASN A 5 9.64 4.06 16.26
C ASN A 5 10.01 3.55 14.85
N ALA A 6 9.99 2.23 14.63
CA ALA A 6 10.21 1.60 13.32
C ALA A 6 8.96 1.61 12.43
N LEU A 7 7.76 1.66 13.01
CA LEU A 7 6.50 1.80 12.28
C LEU A 7 6.46 3.09 11.44
N ILE A 8 7.04 4.19 11.93
CA ILE A 8 7.04 5.49 11.24
C ILE A 8 7.78 5.43 9.87
N PRO A 9 9.03 4.94 9.78
CA PRO A 9 9.71 4.82 8.49
C PRO A 9 9.12 3.71 7.61
N ILE A 10 8.64 2.60 8.18
CA ILE A 10 8.05 1.49 7.40
C ILE A 10 6.77 1.96 6.69
N THR A 11 5.88 2.68 7.38
CA THR A 11 4.65 3.20 6.75
C THR A 11 4.96 4.24 5.68
N THR A 12 5.99 5.07 5.91
CA THR A 12 6.37 6.13 4.96
C THR A 12 7.02 5.56 3.71
N VAL A 13 8.01 4.67 3.86
CA VAL A 13 8.70 4.02 2.73
C VAL A 13 7.75 3.07 2.00
N GLY A 14 6.95 2.28 2.73
CA GLY A 14 5.94 1.42 2.14
C GLY A 14 4.90 2.20 1.32
N GLY A 15 4.44 3.34 1.83
CA GLY A 15 3.53 4.23 1.11
C GLY A 15 4.15 4.77 -0.19
N ILE A 16 5.43 5.17 -0.16
CA ILE A 16 6.15 5.64 -1.35
C ILE A 16 6.31 4.50 -2.37
N THR A 17 6.69 3.30 -1.94
CA THR A 17 6.86 2.15 -2.83
C THR A 17 5.55 1.77 -3.51
N VAL A 18 4.44 1.71 -2.75
CA VAL A 18 3.13 1.37 -3.31
C VAL A 18 2.62 2.46 -4.25
N ALA A 19 2.79 3.74 -3.91
CA ALA A 19 2.48 4.84 -4.83
C ALA A 19 3.28 4.73 -6.15
N GLY A 20 4.57 4.35 -6.07
CA GLY A 20 5.41 4.11 -7.22
C GLY A 20 4.94 2.93 -8.08
N LEU A 21 4.55 1.82 -7.45
CA LEU A 21 4.00 0.64 -8.15
C LEU A 21 2.67 0.95 -8.85
N LEU A 22 1.80 1.73 -8.20
CA LEU A 22 0.53 2.17 -8.81
C LEU A 22 0.78 3.09 -10.01
N ALA A 23 1.65 4.09 -9.85
CA ALA A 23 1.99 5.00 -10.94
C ALA A 23 2.64 4.26 -12.12
N GLY A 24 3.58 3.34 -11.85
CA GLY A 24 4.18 2.49 -12.88
C GLY A 24 3.17 1.55 -13.54
N GLY A 25 2.27 0.96 -12.76
CA GLY A 25 1.20 0.08 -13.24
C GLY A 25 0.26 0.79 -14.20
N VAL A 26 -0.18 2.02 -13.88
CA VAL A 26 -1.02 2.84 -14.77
C VAL A 26 -0.31 3.10 -16.10
N VAL A 27 0.99 3.42 -16.08
CA VAL A 27 1.76 3.68 -17.31
C VAL A 27 1.84 2.42 -18.16
N VAL A 28 2.09 1.25 -17.54
CA VAL A 28 2.11 -0.04 -18.25
C VAL A 28 0.73 -0.40 -18.81
N GLU A 29 -0.34 -0.21 -18.03
CA GLU A 29 -1.72 -0.46 -18.45
C GLU A 29 -2.08 0.38 -19.69
N ASN A 30 -1.74 1.67 -19.69
CA ASN A 30 -2.00 2.55 -20.83
C ASN A 30 -1.08 2.24 -22.02
N ALA A 31 0.20 1.96 -21.79
CA ALA A 31 1.16 1.67 -22.85
C ALA A 31 0.82 0.38 -23.62
N PHE A 32 0.30 -0.64 -22.92
CA PHE A 32 -0.04 -1.94 -23.51
C PHE A 32 -1.54 -2.13 -23.75
N GLY A 33 -2.38 -1.14 -23.46
CA GLY A 33 -3.84 -1.26 -23.61
C GLY A 33 -4.48 -2.31 -22.69
N LEU A 34 -3.83 -2.64 -21.58
CA LEU A 34 -4.35 -3.56 -20.58
C LEU A 34 -5.34 -2.78 -19.71
N GLY A 35 -6.64 -3.01 -19.91
CA GLY A 35 -7.72 -2.32 -19.18
C GLY A 35 -7.78 -2.69 -17.70
N GLY A 36 -6.87 -2.14 -16.90
CA GLY A 36 -6.77 -2.39 -15.47
C GLY A 36 -7.38 -1.30 -14.57
N LEU A 37 -7.16 -1.42 -13.26
CA LEU A 37 -7.75 -0.54 -12.25
C LEU A 37 -7.13 0.86 -12.26
N GLY A 38 -5.87 0.98 -12.67
CA GLY A 38 -5.17 2.26 -12.74
C GLY A 38 -5.67 3.13 -13.89
N SER A 39 -5.79 2.55 -15.08
CA SER A 39 -6.39 3.25 -16.23
C SER A 39 -7.87 3.59 -15.97
N LEU A 40 -8.63 2.69 -15.34
CA LEU A 40 -10.01 2.95 -14.93
C LEU A 40 -10.12 4.14 -13.95
N LEU A 41 -9.23 4.22 -12.96
CA LEU A 41 -9.17 5.36 -12.03
C LEU A 41 -8.98 6.68 -12.79
N VAL A 42 -8.03 6.74 -13.71
CA VAL A 42 -7.73 7.95 -14.49
C VAL A 42 -8.94 8.36 -15.35
N THR A 43 -9.59 7.39 -16.00
CA THR A 43 -10.79 7.64 -16.79
C THR A 43 -11.96 8.11 -15.92
N SER A 44 -12.17 7.53 -14.74
CA SER A 44 -13.22 7.94 -13.81
C SER A 44 -12.98 9.33 -13.23
N ILE A 45 -11.73 9.73 -12.99
CA ILE A 45 -11.37 11.10 -12.60
C ILE A 45 -11.77 12.09 -13.71
N GLN A 46 -11.42 11.78 -14.97
CA GLN A 46 -11.77 12.60 -16.13
C GLN A 46 -13.29 12.70 -16.34
N ALA A 47 -14.01 11.59 -16.15
CA ALA A 47 -15.46 11.50 -16.23
C ALA A 47 -16.19 12.12 -15.01
N LYS A 48 -15.45 12.59 -14.00
CA LYS A 48 -15.98 13.08 -12.71
C LYS A 48 -16.88 12.07 -11.99
N ASP A 49 -16.60 10.79 -12.18
CA ASP A 49 -17.29 9.71 -11.49
C ASP A 49 -16.64 9.49 -10.10
N TYR A 50 -17.07 10.30 -9.15
CA TYR A 50 -16.54 10.26 -7.79
C TYR A 50 -16.82 8.93 -7.07
N ALA A 51 -17.90 8.21 -7.43
CA ALA A 51 -18.25 6.94 -6.82
C ALA A 51 -17.23 5.86 -7.20
N VAL A 52 -16.90 5.76 -8.50
CA VAL A 52 -15.91 4.78 -8.96
C VAL A 52 -14.51 5.12 -8.44
N VAL A 53 -14.13 6.39 -8.43
CA VAL A 53 -12.84 6.82 -7.84
C VAL A 53 -12.74 6.43 -6.37
N GLN A 54 -13.81 6.65 -5.60
CA GLN A 54 -13.84 6.29 -4.19
C GLN A 54 -13.72 4.77 -3.96
N ILE A 55 -14.43 3.96 -4.75
CA ILE A 55 -14.35 2.49 -4.66
C ILE A 55 -12.93 2.01 -4.96
N ILE A 56 -12.32 2.50 -6.04
CA ILE A 56 -10.95 2.12 -6.41
C ILE A 56 -9.95 2.58 -5.33
N ALA A 57 -10.11 3.79 -4.79
CA ALA A 57 -9.27 4.29 -3.71
C ALA A 57 -9.39 3.42 -2.44
N LEU A 58 -10.61 3.03 -2.05
CA LEU A 58 -10.84 2.14 -0.92
C LEU A 58 -10.19 0.76 -1.12
N LEU A 59 -10.27 0.20 -2.32
CA LEU A 59 -9.60 -1.06 -2.67
C LEU A 59 -8.08 -0.96 -2.52
N PHE A 60 -7.47 0.14 -2.98
CA PHE A 60 -6.04 0.37 -2.80
C PHE A 60 -5.64 0.50 -1.34
N VAL A 61 -6.38 1.28 -0.56
CA VAL A 61 -6.13 1.45 0.88
C VAL A 61 -6.28 0.12 1.63
N ALA A 62 -7.34 -0.64 1.34
CA ALA A 62 -7.56 -1.95 1.96
C ALA A 62 -6.42 -2.92 1.64
N THR A 63 -6.01 -2.99 0.37
CA THR A 63 -4.88 -3.83 -0.06
C THR A 63 -3.60 -3.41 0.63
N PHE A 64 -3.33 -2.10 0.73
CA PHE A 64 -2.17 -1.57 1.43
C PHE A 64 -2.14 -1.98 2.91
N VAL A 65 -3.27 -1.85 3.61
CA VAL A 65 -3.38 -2.26 5.02
C VAL A 65 -3.15 -3.76 5.16
N ILE A 66 -3.72 -4.58 4.28
CA ILE A 66 -3.53 -6.04 4.31
C ILE A 66 -2.06 -6.39 4.10
N VAL A 67 -1.41 -5.82 3.08
CA VAL A 67 0.01 -6.07 2.79
C VAL A 67 0.88 -5.64 3.97
N ASN A 68 0.69 -4.44 4.51
CA ASN A 68 1.45 -4.00 5.68
C ASN A 68 1.21 -4.89 6.90
N THR A 69 -0.03 -5.35 7.11
CA THR A 69 -0.34 -6.28 8.20
C THR A 69 0.39 -7.62 8.01
N VAL A 70 0.46 -8.14 6.78
CA VAL A 70 1.20 -9.36 6.45
C VAL A 70 2.70 -9.15 6.67
N VAL A 71 3.26 -8.01 6.25
CA VAL A 71 4.66 -7.65 6.46
C VAL A 71 4.97 -7.58 7.95
N ASP A 72 4.14 -6.90 8.74
CA ASP A 72 4.29 -6.80 10.20
C ASP A 72 4.24 -8.19 10.85
N LEU A 73 3.29 -9.05 10.46
CA LEU A 73 3.17 -10.41 10.99
C LEU A 73 4.39 -11.27 10.61
N THR A 74 4.89 -11.13 9.38
CA THR A 74 6.09 -11.82 8.90
C THR A 74 7.33 -11.36 9.66
N TYR A 75 7.46 -10.06 9.94
CA TYR A 75 8.55 -9.52 10.77
C TYR A 75 8.52 -10.10 12.19
N VAL A 76 7.33 -10.18 12.81
CA VAL A 76 7.17 -10.80 14.14
C VAL A 76 7.53 -12.29 14.12
N ALA A 77 7.21 -13.00 13.03
CA ALA A 77 7.49 -14.43 12.89
C ALA A 77 8.97 -14.72 12.60
N ILE A 78 9.64 -13.90 11.78
CA ILE A 78 11.05 -14.09 11.38
C ILE A 78 12.02 -13.63 12.48
N ASP A 79 11.69 -12.58 13.25
CA ASP A 79 12.55 -12.10 14.33
C ASP A 79 11.85 -12.20 15.71
N PRO A 80 11.93 -13.35 16.40
CA PRO A 80 11.34 -13.55 17.71
C PRO A 80 12.07 -12.79 18.85
N ARG A 81 13.12 -12.00 18.54
CA ARG A 81 13.79 -11.12 19.51
C ARG A 81 13.07 -9.80 19.75
N VAL A 82 11.98 -9.51 19.06
CA VAL A 82 11.07 -8.41 19.43
C VAL A 82 10.19 -8.84 20.64
N ARG A 83 10.82 -9.34 21.71
CA ARG A 83 10.19 -9.54 23.01
C ARG A 83 10.06 -8.18 23.72
N PRO A 84 8.88 -7.79 24.24
CA PRO A 84 8.72 -6.49 24.90
C PRO A 84 9.19 -6.41 26.37
N TRP A 85 9.99 -7.33 26.91
CA TRP A 85 10.05 -7.50 28.38
C TRP A 85 11.40 -7.72 29.05
N GLU A 86 12.50 -7.07 28.66
CA GLU A 86 13.67 -6.95 29.56
C GLU A 86 14.55 -5.82 29.02
N SER A 87 15.01 -4.83 29.79
CA SER A 87 15.48 -4.90 31.16
C SER A 87 15.61 -3.51 31.79
N ALA A 88 15.29 -3.46 33.10
CA ALA A 88 15.66 -2.46 34.13
C ALA A 88 14.95 -1.10 34.10
#